data_AF-A0A291EYU6-F1
#
_entry.id   AF-A0A291EYU6-F1
#
_cell.length_a   1.000
_cell.length_b   1.000
_cell.length_c   1.000
_cell.angle_alpha   90.00
_cell.angle_beta   90.00
_cell.angle_gamma   90.00
#
_symmetry.space_group_name_H-M   'P 1'
#
loop_
_entity.id
_entity.type
_entity.pdbx_description
1 polymer ?
#
loop_
_entity_poly.entity_id
_entity_poly.type
_entity_poly.pdbx_seq_one_letter_code
_entity_poly.pdbx_strand_id
1 'polypeptide(L)'
;MVWNFFVKLSKKITNSAVWAWLKIGWRKLQVNLRNFRKNELITWFFFILLVSFSKKITNSAVRVWLERGWQTLQNFQITESIKWLIFILYLLSPYLFPTRKKDNVWTSNSARLKLDLRVYYYIYGLTLYPLVNTIIFRTVLKYGDQDLERAEVEVFDLGEIEGTRFVERNLPLFSKTAKALQTARIAVQLRLIAAYETQRPENLQDLVQVAFWSGARDRLQEYYDANEDLLANFIE
;
A
#
# COMPACT_ATOMS: atom_id res chain seq x y z
N MET A 1 15.68 -41.83 2.73
CA MET A 1 16.12 -40.57 2.09
C MET A 1 15.53 -39.32 2.77
N VAL A 2 14.24 -39.31 3.13
CA VAL A 2 13.55 -38.18 3.79
C VAL A 2 14.12 -37.83 5.17
N TRP A 3 14.51 -38.82 5.97
CA TRP A 3 15.05 -38.58 7.33
C TRP A 3 16.35 -37.76 7.35
N ASN A 4 17.29 -38.06 6.44
CA ASN A 4 18.56 -37.32 6.34
C ASN A 4 18.37 -35.88 5.83
N PHE A 5 17.31 -35.62 5.06
CA PHE A 5 16.92 -34.28 4.66
C PHE A 5 16.40 -33.47 5.86
N PHE A 6 15.55 -34.07 6.70
CA PHE A 6 15.03 -33.43 7.92
C PHE A 6 16.10 -33.18 8.99
N VAL A 7 17.05 -34.10 9.18
CA VAL A 7 18.17 -33.92 10.12
C VAL A 7 19.16 -32.84 9.65
N LYS A 8 19.32 -32.64 8.33
CA LYS A 8 20.06 -31.50 7.78
C LYS A 8 19.28 -30.18 7.89
N LEU A 9 17.96 -30.22 7.77
CA LEU A 9 17.09 -29.05 7.90
C LEU A 9 17.03 -28.54 9.36
N SER A 10 17.01 -29.46 10.34
CA SER A 10 16.92 -29.13 11.76
C SER A 10 18.18 -28.45 12.30
N LYS A 11 19.37 -28.86 11.82
CA LYS A 11 20.65 -28.22 12.18
C LYS A 11 20.81 -26.79 11.65
N LYS A 12 19.99 -26.36 10.68
CA LYS A 12 20.11 -25.06 9.99
C LYS A 12 19.10 -24.00 10.47
N ILE A 13 18.17 -24.37 11.36
CA ILE A 13 17.17 -23.47 11.94
C ILE A 13 17.55 -23.25 13.41
N THR A 14 18.31 -22.19 13.70
CA THR A 14 18.76 -21.84 15.06
C THR A 14 17.77 -20.96 15.84
N ASN A 15 16.63 -20.61 15.24
CA ASN A 15 15.67 -19.69 15.86
C ASN A 15 14.64 -20.46 16.71
N SER A 16 14.70 -20.31 18.04
CA SER A 16 13.93 -21.08 19.03
C SER A 16 12.40 -20.94 18.87
N ALA A 17 11.92 -19.79 18.41
CA ALA A 17 10.49 -19.53 18.20
C ALA A 17 9.91 -20.30 17.00
N VAL A 18 10.68 -20.45 15.92
CA VAL A 18 10.26 -21.22 14.73
C VAL A 18 10.18 -22.71 15.07
N TRP A 19 11.08 -23.18 15.92
CA TRP A 19 11.07 -24.54 16.44
C TRP A 19 9.87 -24.82 17.35
N ALA A 20 9.49 -23.88 18.21
CA ALA A 20 8.28 -24.00 19.03
C ALA A 20 7.01 -24.08 18.17
N TRP A 21 6.92 -23.25 17.14
CA TRP A 21 5.79 -23.24 16.20
C TRP A 21 5.71 -24.53 15.37
N LEU A 22 6.84 -25.01 14.86
CA LEU A 22 6.93 -26.29 14.15
C LEU A 22 6.57 -27.47 15.06
N LYS A 23 6.92 -27.43 16.36
CA LYS A 23 6.62 -28.49 17.33
C LYS A 23 5.14 -28.54 17.70
N ILE A 24 4.48 -27.39 17.80
CA ILE A 24 3.02 -27.29 18.01
C ILE A 24 2.27 -27.79 16.77
N GLY A 25 2.72 -27.39 15.58
CA GLY A 25 2.19 -27.89 14.31
C GLY A 25 2.33 -29.41 14.20
N TRP A 26 3.51 -29.96 14.55
CA TRP A 26 3.80 -31.39 14.47
C TRP A 26 2.99 -32.24 15.45
N ARG A 27 2.74 -31.75 16.67
CA ARG A 27 1.89 -32.47 17.66
C ARG A 27 0.43 -32.55 17.22
N LYS A 28 -0.11 -31.48 16.60
CA LYS A 28 -1.45 -31.53 15.99
C LYS A 28 -1.49 -32.46 14.78
N LEU A 29 -0.36 -32.61 14.08
CA LEU A 29 -0.21 -33.47 12.91
C LEU A 29 -0.20 -34.97 13.27
N GLN A 30 0.44 -35.37 14.37
CA GLN A 30 0.49 -36.78 14.79
C GLN A 30 -0.87 -37.39 15.15
N VAL A 31 -1.82 -36.57 15.62
CA VAL A 31 -3.16 -37.03 16.00
C VAL A 31 -4.02 -37.41 14.78
N ASN A 32 -3.68 -36.90 13.58
CA ASN A 32 -4.42 -37.16 12.34
C ASN A 32 -3.78 -38.18 11.39
N LEU A 33 -2.59 -38.71 11.69
CA LEU A 33 -1.83 -39.58 10.78
C LEU A 33 -2.46 -40.95 10.46
N ARG A 34 -3.60 -41.31 11.07
CA ARG A 34 -4.20 -42.65 10.88
C ARG A 34 -5.16 -42.74 9.68
N ASN A 35 -5.57 -41.62 9.07
CA ASN A 35 -6.51 -41.61 7.93
C ASN A 35 -6.08 -40.62 6.83
N PHE A 36 -5.10 -40.99 6.00
CA PHE A 36 -4.65 -40.15 4.88
C PHE A 36 -5.69 -40.11 3.74
N ARG A 37 -6.27 -38.94 3.47
CA ARG A 37 -7.07 -38.64 2.25
C ARG A 37 -6.34 -37.63 1.35
N LYS A 38 -6.61 -37.68 0.03
CA LYS A 38 -6.02 -36.82 -1.03
C LYS A 38 -5.97 -35.33 -0.71
N ASN A 39 -6.88 -34.81 0.11
CA ASN A 39 -6.92 -33.41 0.51
C ASN A 39 -5.72 -32.98 1.37
N GLU A 40 -5.05 -33.90 2.08
CA GLU A 40 -3.90 -33.55 2.93
C GLU A 40 -2.60 -33.40 2.16
N LEU A 41 -2.45 -34.04 0.99
CA LEU A 41 -1.30 -33.85 0.09
C LEU A 41 -1.26 -32.41 -0.47
N ILE A 42 -2.43 -31.85 -0.73
CA ILE A 42 -2.59 -30.46 -1.17
C ILE A 42 -2.14 -29.51 -0.04
N THR A 43 -2.56 -29.76 1.19
CA THR A 43 -2.13 -28.98 2.36
C THR A 43 -0.62 -29.07 2.60
N TRP A 44 -0.04 -30.25 2.42
CA TRP A 44 1.41 -30.47 2.52
C TRP A 44 2.19 -29.75 1.41
N PHE A 45 1.69 -29.78 0.18
CA PHE A 45 2.27 -29.04 -0.94
C PHE A 45 2.25 -27.53 -0.65
N PHE A 46 1.12 -26.99 -0.18
CA PHE A 46 1.01 -25.58 0.20
C PHE A 46 1.86 -25.20 1.41
N PHE A 47 1.99 -26.08 2.40
CA PHE A 47 2.86 -25.83 3.56
C PHE A 47 4.35 -25.79 3.16
N ILE A 48 4.79 -26.70 2.28
CA ILE A 48 6.16 -26.70 1.73
C ILE A 48 6.41 -25.43 0.92
N LEU A 49 5.42 -24.97 0.15
CA LEU A 49 5.49 -23.75 -0.65
C LEU A 49 5.57 -22.50 0.25
N LEU A 50 4.78 -22.45 1.33
CA LEU A 50 4.76 -21.38 2.32
C LEU A 50 6.09 -21.31 3.12
N VAL A 51 6.66 -22.46 3.50
CA VAL A 51 7.97 -22.56 4.17
C VAL A 51 9.12 -22.21 3.22
N SER A 52 8.98 -22.51 1.93
CA SER A 52 9.96 -22.10 0.91
C SER A 52 9.91 -20.59 0.66
N PHE A 53 8.72 -19.99 0.73
CA PHE A 53 8.51 -18.54 0.63
C PHE A 53 8.96 -17.78 1.89
N SER A 54 8.80 -18.35 3.09
CA SER A 54 9.19 -17.70 4.35
C SER A 54 10.69 -17.45 4.47
N LYS A 55 11.53 -18.29 3.83
CA LYS A 55 12.98 -18.04 3.72
C LYS A 55 13.35 -16.73 3.01
N LYS A 56 12.45 -16.15 2.21
CA LYS A 56 12.66 -14.87 1.50
C LYS A 56 11.99 -13.67 2.18
N ILE A 57 11.11 -13.88 3.15
CA ILE A 57 10.38 -12.80 3.82
C ILE A 57 11.10 -12.45 5.12
N THR A 58 12.11 -11.59 5.03
CA THR A 58 12.85 -11.05 6.18
C THR A 58 12.30 -9.71 6.68
N ASN A 59 11.30 -9.14 6.02
CA ASN A 59 10.77 -7.81 6.34
C ASN A 59 9.58 -7.88 7.32
N SER A 60 9.73 -7.23 8.47
CA SER A 60 8.71 -7.13 9.52
C SER A 60 7.39 -6.51 9.04
N ALA A 61 7.44 -5.59 8.07
CA ALA A 61 6.25 -4.98 7.49
C ALA A 61 5.40 -5.99 6.69
N VAL A 62 6.04 -6.91 5.97
CA VAL A 62 5.36 -7.97 5.22
C VAL A 62 4.70 -8.95 6.20
N ARG A 63 5.34 -9.23 7.34
CA ARG A 63 4.79 -10.09 8.38
C ARG A 63 3.49 -9.53 8.98
N VAL A 64 3.50 -8.25 9.36
CA VAL A 64 2.30 -7.57 9.92
C VAL A 64 1.16 -7.52 8.88
N TRP A 65 1.51 -7.30 7.62
CA TRP A 65 0.55 -7.30 6.52
C TRP A 65 -0.10 -8.69 6.30
N LEU A 66 0.69 -9.77 6.38
CA LEU A 66 0.20 -11.14 6.28
C LEU A 66 -0.69 -11.55 7.46
N GLU A 67 -0.33 -11.15 8.68
CA GLU A 67 -1.12 -11.43 9.89
C GLU A 67 -2.50 -10.77 9.82
N ARG A 68 -2.57 -9.51 9.34
CA ARG A 68 -3.84 -8.80 9.14
C ARG A 68 -4.68 -9.40 8.02
N GLY A 69 -4.07 -9.78 6.90
CA GLY A 69 -4.77 -10.45 5.79
C GLY A 69 -5.40 -11.77 6.23
N TRP A 70 -4.68 -12.56 7.03
CA TRP A 70 -5.20 -13.81 7.58
C TRP A 70 -6.33 -13.61 8.60
N GLN A 71 -6.18 -12.67 9.53
CA GLN A 71 -7.24 -12.33 10.50
C GLN A 71 -8.53 -11.87 9.81
N THR A 72 -8.40 -11.10 8.72
CA THR A 72 -9.56 -10.65 7.94
C THR A 72 -10.31 -11.83 7.32
N LEU A 73 -9.59 -12.83 6.81
CA LEU A 73 -10.19 -14.04 6.22
C LEU A 73 -10.87 -14.95 7.25
N GLN A 74 -10.43 -14.93 8.51
CA GLN A 74 -11.05 -15.74 9.57
C GLN A 74 -12.48 -15.30 9.89
N ASN A 75 -12.80 -14.02 9.69
CA ASN A 75 -14.12 -13.45 9.98
C ASN A 75 -15.19 -13.80 8.92
N PHE A 76 -14.80 -14.40 7.78
CA PHE A 76 -15.74 -14.82 6.74
C PHE A 76 -16.28 -16.22 7.01
N GLN A 77 -17.61 -16.40 6.86
CA GLN A 77 -18.29 -17.70 6.95
C GLN A 77 -18.12 -18.51 5.64
N ILE A 78 -16.88 -18.78 5.26
CA ILE A 78 -16.54 -19.57 4.07
C ILE A 78 -15.71 -20.78 4.51
N THR A 79 -15.76 -21.87 3.76
CA THR A 79 -14.96 -23.08 4.05
C THR A 79 -13.46 -22.78 4.11
N GLU A 80 -12.75 -23.43 5.02
CA GLU A 80 -11.32 -23.21 5.26
C GLU A 80 -10.47 -23.39 3.99
N SER A 81 -10.84 -24.33 3.12
CA SER A 81 -10.19 -24.55 1.83
C SER A 81 -10.27 -23.33 0.90
N ILE A 82 -11.38 -22.60 0.91
CA ILE A 82 -11.54 -21.39 0.10
C ILE A 82 -10.77 -20.22 0.73
N LYS A 83 -10.73 -20.09 2.07
CA LYS A 83 -9.90 -19.08 2.76
C LYS A 83 -8.43 -19.24 2.41
N TRP A 84 -7.92 -20.47 2.40
CA TRP A 84 -6.55 -20.76 1.97
C TRP A 84 -6.32 -20.38 0.52
N LEU A 85 -7.26 -20.70 -0.38
CA LEU A 85 -7.15 -20.39 -1.81
C LEU A 85 -7.13 -18.87 -2.05
N ILE A 86 -7.99 -18.11 -1.36
CA ILE A 86 -8.00 -16.64 -1.41
C ILE A 86 -6.69 -16.08 -0.85
N PHE A 87 -6.19 -16.60 0.27
CA PHE A 87 -4.94 -16.16 0.88
C PHE A 87 -3.73 -16.44 -0.05
N ILE A 88 -3.74 -17.55 -0.76
CA ILE A 88 -2.71 -17.90 -1.75
C ILE A 88 -2.80 -16.99 -2.97
N LEU A 89 -4.01 -16.72 -3.49
CA LEU A 89 -4.20 -15.74 -4.57
C LEU A 89 -3.75 -14.34 -4.13
N TYR A 90 -3.99 -13.97 -2.87
CA TYR A 90 -3.53 -12.71 -2.29
C TYR A 90 -2.00 -12.65 -2.17
N LEU A 91 -1.36 -13.73 -1.72
CA LEU A 91 0.10 -13.88 -1.66
C LEU A 91 0.75 -13.86 -3.05
N LEU A 92 0.08 -14.45 -4.03
CA LEU A 92 0.53 -14.51 -5.41
C LEU A 92 0.12 -13.27 -6.21
N SER A 93 -0.77 -12.41 -5.69
CA SER A 93 -1.23 -11.20 -6.38
C SER A 93 -0.09 -10.29 -6.84
N PRO A 94 1.02 -10.09 -6.11
CA PRO A 94 2.13 -9.26 -6.58
C PRO A 94 2.93 -9.90 -7.73
N TYR A 95 2.80 -11.23 -7.90
CA TYR A 95 3.49 -12.02 -8.91
C TYR A 95 2.62 -12.30 -10.15
N LEU A 96 1.30 -12.47 -9.94
CA LEU A 96 0.30 -12.72 -10.99
C LEU A 96 -0.17 -11.41 -11.64
N PHE A 97 -0.32 -10.37 -10.85
CA PHE A 97 -0.49 -9.00 -11.30
C PHE A 97 0.78 -8.28 -10.88
N PRO A 98 1.87 -8.33 -11.68
CA PRO A 98 2.99 -7.45 -11.43
C PRO A 98 2.40 -6.05 -11.35
N THR A 99 2.38 -5.47 -10.15
CA THR A 99 2.09 -4.05 -9.98
C THR A 99 2.98 -3.36 -10.98
N ARG A 100 2.37 -2.73 -11.99
CA ARG A 100 3.02 -2.01 -13.09
C ARG A 100 4.33 -1.47 -12.55
N LYS A 101 5.46 -1.96 -13.08
CA LYS A 101 6.83 -1.67 -12.61
C LYS A 101 6.80 -0.25 -12.07
N LYS A 102 7.08 -0.07 -10.77
CA LYS A 102 7.25 1.27 -10.20
C LYS A 102 8.37 1.89 -11.02
N ASP A 103 8.02 2.73 -11.98
CA ASP A 103 8.89 2.98 -13.12
C ASP A 103 10.19 3.65 -12.64
N ASN A 104 11.31 2.95 -12.83
CA ASN A 104 12.66 3.47 -12.66
C ASN A 104 12.95 4.68 -13.57
N VAL A 105 12.00 5.05 -14.43
CA VAL A 105 11.99 6.25 -15.30
C VAL A 105 12.00 7.54 -14.48
N TRP A 106 11.36 7.57 -13.31
CA TRP A 106 11.23 8.82 -12.54
C TRP A 106 12.43 9.12 -11.65
N THR A 107 13.14 8.08 -11.19
CA THR A 107 14.42 8.24 -10.48
C THR A 107 15.50 8.84 -11.37
N SER A 108 15.55 8.50 -12.66
CA SER A 108 16.52 9.12 -13.59
C SER A 108 16.16 10.57 -13.94
N ASN A 109 14.86 10.90 -14.03
CA ASN A 109 14.40 12.26 -14.30
C ASN A 109 14.60 13.21 -13.10
N SER A 110 14.48 12.73 -11.86
CA SER A 110 14.70 13.57 -10.66
C SER A 110 16.13 14.13 -10.55
N ALA A 111 17.13 13.36 -11.00
CA ALA A 111 18.53 13.77 -11.05
C ALA A 111 18.78 14.85 -12.12
N ARG A 112 18.04 14.79 -13.24
CA ARG A 112 18.08 15.82 -14.30
C ARG A 112 17.37 17.11 -13.89
N LEU A 113 16.25 16.99 -13.18
CA LEU A 113 15.41 18.12 -12.77
C LEU A 113 15.95 18.89 -11.55
N LYS A 114 17.13 18.51 -11.02
CA LYS A 114 17.74 19.10 -9.82
C LYS A 114 16.69 19.31 -8.71
N LEU A 115 15.90 18.28 -8.40
CA LEU A 115 14.83 18.41 -7.39
C LEU A 115 15.39 18.40 -5.96
N ASP A 116 14.63 18.93 -5.01
CA ASP A 116 14.81 18.66 -3.59
C ASP A 116 14.31 17.25 -3.29
N LEU A 117 15.23 16.29 -3.19
CA LEU A 117 14.87 14.87 -3.00
C LEU A 117 14.05 14.64 -1.73
N ARG A 118 14.25 15.43 -0.67
CA ARG A 118 13.49 15.27 0.57
C ARG A 118 12.01 15.62 0.34
N VAL A 119 11.73 16.75 -0.31
CA VAL A 119 10.36 17.17 -0.63
C VAL A 119 9.73 16.21 -1.64
N TYR A 120 10.48 15.84 -2.68
CA TYR A 120 10.01 14.91 -3.71
C TYR A 120 9.56 13.58 -3.10
N TYR A 121 10.41 12.93 -2.30
CA TYR A 121 10.07 11.65 -1.68
C TYR A 121 9.00 11.78 -0.61
N TYR A 122 8.90 12.92 0.08
CA TYR A 122 7.83 13.16 1.04
C TYR A 122 6.46 13.15 0.36
N ILE A 123 6.29 13.90 -0.73
CA ILE A 123 5.03 13.98 -1.48
C ILE A 123 4.75 12.68 -2.24
N TYR A 124 5.75 12.15 -2.95
CA TYR A 124 5.59 10.95 -3.77
C TYR A 124 5.38 9.69 -2.93
N GLY A 125 5.95 9.64 -1.73
CA GLY A 125 5.78 8.56 -0.76
C GLY A 125 4.46 8.63 0.02
N LEU A 126 3.69 9.71 -0.11
CA LEU A 126 2.45 9.91 0.64
C LEU A 126 1.39 8.89 0.22
N THR A 127 0.94 8.08 1.19
CA THR A 127 -0.16 7.13 1.02
C THR A 127 -1.46 7.78 1.48
N LEU A 128 -2.42 7.91 0.55
CA LEU A 128 -3.73 8.49 0.86
C LEU A 128 -4.73 7.47 1.39
N TYR A 129 -4.39 6.18 1.43
CA TYR A 129 -5.31 5.09 1.77
C TYR A 129 -6.10 5.31 3.07
N PRO A 130 -5.50 5.71 4.21
CA PRO A 130 -6.26 5.95 5.45
C PRO A 130 -7.24 7.12 5.33
N LEU A 131 -6.83 8.19 4.65
CA LEU A 131 -7.63 9.39 4.43
C LEU A 131 -8.81 9.08 3.52
N VAL A 132 -8.54 8.45 2.37
CA VAL A 132 -9.53 8.05 1.37
C VAL A 132 -10.61 7.18 2.01
N ASN A 133 -10.23 6.16 2.77
CA ASN A 133 -11.19 5.30 3.46
C ASN A 133 -12.03 6.06 4.49
N THR A 134 -11.44 7.05 5.17
CA THR A 134 -12.16 7.85 6.15
C THR A 134 -13.22 8.73 5.48
N ILE A 135 -12.87 9.39 4.37
CA ILE A 135 -13.78 10.24 3.60
C ILE A 135 -14.93 9.38 3.03
N ILE A 136 -14.61 8.27 2.38
CA ILE A 136 -15.61 7.38 1.79
C ILE A 136 -16.52 6.79 2.85
N PHE A 137 -15.97 6.27 3.95
CA PHE A 137 -16.78 5.67 5.01
C PHE A 137 -17.76 6.68 5.60
N ARG A 138 -17.31 7.91 5.86
CA ARG A 138 -18.19 8.98 6.36
C ARG A 138 -19.31 9.32 5.37
N THR A 139 -18.97 9.40 4.09
CA THR A 139 -19.92 9.83 3.06
C THR A 139 -20.94 8.73 2.76
N VAL A 140 -20.50 7.47 2.66
CA VAL A 140 -21.37 6.29 2.50
C VAL A 140 -22.30 6.13 3.70
N LEU A 141 -21.81 6.36 4.93
CA LEU A 141 -22.69 6.34 6.12
C LEU A 141 -23.77 7.42 6.08
N LYS A 142 -23.50 8.57 5.45
CA LYS A 142 -24.41 9.72 5.41
C LYS A 142 -25.51 9.55 4.37
N TYR A 143 -25.17 9.04 3.19
CA TYR A 143 -26.10 8.99 2.05
C TYR A 143 -26.62 7.58 1.73
N GLY A 144 -25.94 6.53 2.21
CA GLY A 144 -26.22 5.15 1.81
C GLY A 144 -26.05 4.94 0.30
N ASP A 145 -26.65 3.87 -0.23
CA ASP A 145 -26.55 3.51 -1.65
C ASP A 145 -27.54 4.26 -2.56
N GLN A 146 -28.43 5.08 -1.99
CA GLN A 146 -29.56 5.67 -2.73
C GLN A 146 -29.25 7.05 -3.33
N ASP A 147 -28.15 7.69 -2.93
CA ASP A 147 -27.81 9.05 -3.33
C ASP A 147 -26.30 9.17 -3.66
N LEU A 148 -25.89 8.36 -4.65
CA LEU A 148 -24.50 8.27 -5.09
C LEU A 148 -23.98 9.61 -5.63
N GLU A 149 -24.83 10.38 -6.32
CA GLU A 149 -24.46 11.68 -6.88
C GLU A 149 -24.08 12.68 -5.78
N ARG A 150 -24.87 12.79 -4.69
CA ARG A 150 -24.47 13.62 -3.55
C ARG A 150 -23.25 13.08 -2.83
N ALA A 151 -23.09 11.77 -2.78
CA ALA A 151 -21.91 11.16 -2.19
C ALA A 151 -20.65 11.51 -2.99
N GLU A 152 -20.70 11.49 -4.32
CA GLU A 152 -19.58 11.87 -5.20
C GLU A 152 -19.17 13.33 -4.99
N VAL A 153 -20.13 14.25 -4.94
CA VAL A 153 -19.87 15.68 -4.69
C VAL A 153 -19.19 15.89 -3.34
N GLU A 154 -19.73 15.33 -2.26
CA GLU A 154 -19.13 15.51 -0.93
C GLU A 154 -17.77 14.83 -0.79
N VAL A 155 -17.59 13.66 -1.43
CA VAL A 155 -16.30 12.97 -1.50
C VAL A 155 -15.25 13.82 -2.20
N PHE A 156 -15.63 14.50 -3.29
CA PHE A 156 -14.77 15.41 -4.02
C PHE A 156 -14.41 16.63 -3.16
N ASP A 157 -15.41 17.34 -2.62
CA ASP A 157 -15.19 18.53 -1.78
C ASP A 157 -14.29 18.24 -0.57
N LEU A 158 -14.54 17.12 0.12
CA LEU A 158 -13.72 16.70 1.26
C LEU A 158 -12.29 16.35 0.84
N GLY A 159 -12.12 15.71 -0.32
CA GLY A 159 -10.82 15.42 -0.89
C GLY A 159 -10.03 16.71 -1.15
N GLU A 160 -10.65 17.66 -1.83
CA GLU A 160 -10.05 18.96 -2.17
C GLU A 160 -9.63 19.74 -0.91
N ILE A 161 -10.52 19.86 0.08
CA ILE A 161 -10.24 20.52 1.36
C ILE A 161 -9.03 19.88 2.07
N GLU A 162 -8.95 18.54 2.09
CA GLU A 162 -7.82 17.86 2.72
C GLU A 162 -6.52 18.00 1.92
N GLY A 163 -6.60 18.15 0.59
CA GLY A 163 -5.48 18.53 -0.25
C GLY A 163 -4.92 19.91 0.09
N THR A 164 -5.81 20.91 0.21
CA THR A 164 -5.47 22.28 0.64
C THR A 164 -4.82 22.26 2.02
N ARG A 165 -5.44 21.59 3.00
CA ARG A 165 -4.90 21.45 4.36
C ARG A 165 -3.55 20.74 4.39
N PHE A 166 -3.33 19.76 3.53
CA PHE A 166 -2.04 19.09 3.40
C PHE A 166 -0.94 20.07 3.03
N VAL A 167 -1.20 20.97 2.06
CA VAL A 167 -0.25 22.01 1.68
C VAL A 167 -0.01 22.98 2.82
N GLU A 168 -1.05 23.48 3.46
CA GLU A 168 -0.93 24.45 4.56
C GLU A 168 -0.10 23.90 5.71
N ARG A 169 -0.37 22.66 6.13
CA ARG A 169 0.37 21.98 7.22
C ARG A 169 1.84 21.75 6.87
N ASN A 170 2.15 21.58 5.59
CA ASN A 170 3.51 21.29 5.11
C ASN A 170 4.18 22.49 4.43
N LEU A 171 3.54 23.66 4.45
CA LEU A 171 4.06 24.87 3.83
C LEU A 171 5.45 25.22 4.38
N PRO A 172 5.75 25.14 5.70
CA PRO A 172 7.10 25.38 6.22
C PRO A 172 8.17 24.44 5.64
N LEU A 173 7.79 23.22 5.23
CA LEU A 173 8.70 22.29 4.56
C LEU A 173 8.88 22.68 3.09
N PHE A 174 7.78 23.02 2.41
CA PHE A 174 7.77 23.33 0.97
C PHE A 174 8.39 24.68 0.66
N SER A 175 8.15 25.71 1.47
CA SER A 175 8.66 27.07 1.25
C SER A 175 10.05 27.32 1.84
N LYS A 176 10.71 26.28 2.40
CA LYS A 176 12.04 26.44 3.00
C LYS A 176 13.09 26.98 2.03
N THR A 177 12.97 26.62 0.76
CA THR A 177 13.82 27.12 -0.33
C THR A 177 12.98 27.20 -1.61
N ALA A 178 13.36 28.07 -2.56
CA ALA A 178 12.71 28.11 -3.88
C ALA A 178 12.72 26.74 -4.59
N LYS A 179 13.84 26.01 -4.44
CA LYS A 179 14.00 24.64 -4.95
C LYS A 179 13.00 23.66 -4.33
N ALA A 180 12.80 23.72 -3.01
CA ALA A 180 11.82 22.90 -2.30
C ALA A 180 10.40 23.19 -2.78
N LEU A 181 10.05 24.46 -2.98
CA LEU A 181 8.72 24.86 -3.43
C LEU A 181 8.45 24.41 -4.86
N GLN A 182 9.41 24.64 -5.77
CA GLN A 182 9.32 24.17 -7.14
C GLN A 182 9.22 22.65 -7.21
N THR A 183 9.96 21.94 -6.35
CA THR A 183 9.87 20.48 -6.25
C THR A 183 8.50 20.03 -5.75
N ALA A 184 7.90 20.75 -4.79
CA ALA A 184 6.56 20.44 -4.32
C ALA A 184 5.52 20.57 -5.43
N ARG A 185 5.57 21.66 -6.21
CA ARG A 185 4.69 21.87 -7.38
C ARG A 185 4.80 20.72 -8.38
N ILE A 186 6.01 20.39 -8.80
CA ILE A 186 6.25 19.30 -9.76
C ILE A 186 5.76 17.96 -9.20
N ALA A 187 6.08 17.64 -7.94
CA ALA A 187 5.68 16.38 -7.33
C ALA A 187 4.15 16.25 -7.19
N VAL A 188 3.46 17.33 -6.80
CA VAL A 188 1.99 17.35 -6.72
C VAL A 188 1.37 17.20 -8.10
N GLN A 189 1.87 17.91 -9.12
CA GLN A 189 1.39 17.75 -10.50
C GLN A 189 1.55 16.33 -11.01
N LEU A 190 2.70 15.69 -10.77
CA LEU A 190 2.92 14.29 -11.14
C LEU A 190 1.95 13.34 -10.42
N ARG A 191 1.63 13.60 -9.16
CA ARG A 191 0.65 12.80 -8.41
C ARG A 191 -0.77 13.01 -8.92
N LEU A 192 -1.13 14.23 -9.32
CA LEU A 192 -2.41 14.54 -9.94
C LEU A 192 -2.55 13.83 -11.30
N ILE A 193 -1.54 13.89 -12.15
CA ILE A 193 -1.52 13.16 -13.44
C ILE A 193 -1.70 11.66 -13.20
N ALA A 194 -0.94 11.09 -12.25
CA ALA A 194 -1.06 9.68 -11.90
C ALA A 194 -2.47 9.32 -11.38
N ALA A 195 -3.11 10.20 -10.62
CA ALA A 195 -4.48 10.00 -10.14
C ALA A 195 -5.48 9.98 -11.31
N TYR A 196 -5.37 10.91 -12.27
CA TYR A 196 -6.18 10.93 -13.49
C TYR A 196 -5.96 9.69 -14.37
N GLU A 197 -4.72 9.23 -14.53
CA GLU A 197 -4.41 8.02 -15.32
C GLU A 197 -5.04 6.75 -14.72
N THR A 198 -5.24 6.73 -13.41
CA THR A 198 -5.88 5.60 -12.71
C THR A 198 -7.38 5.77 -12.51
N GLN A 199 -7.94 6.94 -12.82
CA GLN A 199 -9.31 7.29 -12.48
C GLN A 199 -10.31 6.43 -13.22
N ARG A 200 -11.21 5.81 -12.44
CA ARG A 200 -12.44 5.20 -12.96
C ARG A 200 -13.63 6.05 -12.50
N PRO A 201 -14.56 6.43 -13.41
CA PRO A 201 -15.67 7.34 -13.08
C PRO A 201 -16.48 6.90 -11.86
N GLU A 202 -16.75 5.60 -11.75
CA GLU A 202 -17.55 4.98 -10.70
C GLU A 202 -16.79 4.69 -9.39
N ASN A 203 -15.50 5.01 -9.29
CA ASN A 203 -14.69 4.68 -8.12
C ASN A 203 -14.46 5.90 -7.22
N LEU A 204 -15.20 5.98 -6.12
CA LEU A 204 -15.04 7.02 -5.09
C LEU A 204 -13.60 7.14 -4.56
N GLN A 205 -12.82 6.05 -4.52
CA GLN A 205 -11.41 6.11 -4.09
C GLN A 205 -10.53 6.89 -5.06
N ASP A 206 -10.79 6.75 -6.35
CA ASP A 206 -10.04 7.47 -7.37
C ASP A 206 -10.47 8.94 -7.39
N LEU A 207 -11.76 9.20 -7.19
CA LEU A 207 -12.32 10.55 -7.06
C LEU A 207 -11.68 11.33 -5.91
N VAL A 208 -11.58 10.75 -4.70
CA VAL A 208 -10.88 11.41 -3.57
C VAL A 208 -9.44 11.73 -3.91
N GLN A 209 -8.72 10.80 -4.57
CA GLN A 209 -7.31 11.01 -4.88
C GLN A 209 -7.13 12.17 -5.88
N VAL A 210 -7.95 12.23 -6.92
CA VAL A 210 -7.96 13.34 -7.88
C VAL A 210 -8.27 14.66 -7.17
N ALA A 211 -9.34 14.70 -6.38
CA ALA A 211 -9.74 15.90 -5.64
C ALA A 211 -8.65 16.38 -4.68
N PHE A 212 -8.05 15.46 -3.91
CA PHE A 212 -6.95 15.75 -3.00
C PHE A 212 -5.75 16.38 -3.70
N TRP A 213 -5.30 15.79 -4.81
CA TRP A 213 -4.15 16.34 -5.54
C TRP A 213 -4.51 17.63 -6.30
N SER A 214 -5.77 17.85 -6.66
CA SER A 214 -6.25 19.12 -7.22
C SER A 214 -6.18 20.24 -6.18
N GLY A 215 -6.80 20.06 -5.01
CA GLY A 215 -6.74 21.05 -3.93
C GLY A 215 -5.31 21.35 -3.48
N ALA A 216 -4.45 20.32 -3.43
CA ALA A 216 -3.04 20.52 -3.15
C ALA A 216 -2.32 21.33 -4.26
N ARG A 217 -2.64 21.11 -5.53
CA ARG A 217 -2.07 21.86 -6.66
C ARG A 217 -2.47 23.33 -6.56
N ASP A 218 -3.76 23.58 -6.40
CA ASP A 218 -4.33 24.93 -6.42
C ASP A 218 -3.79 25.75 -5.25
N ARG A 219 -3.71 25.16 -4.05
CA ARG A 219 -3.13 25.84 -2.90
C ARG A 219 -1.64 26.16 -3.04
N LEU A 220 -0.86 25.25 -3.64
CA LEU A 220 0.55 25.51 -3.93
C LEU A 220 0.72 26.58 -5.02
N GLN A 221 -0.18 26.63 -5.99
CA GLN A 221 -0.16 27.60 -7.07
C GLN A 221 -0.46 29.00 -6.53
N GLU A 222 -1.51 29.16 -5.74
CA GLU A 222 -1.82 30.43 -5.05
C GLU A 222 -0.64 30.95 -4.24
N TYR A 223 0.03 30.04 -3.49
CA TYR A 223 1.20 30.43 -2.72
C TYR A 223 2.37 30.85 -3.60
N TYR A 224 2.57 30.19 -4.74
CA TYR A 224 3.62 30.55 -5.68
C TYR A 224 3.36 31.94 -6.27
N ASP A 225 2.14 32.19 -6.76
CA ASP A 225 1.76 33.44 -7.39
C ASP A 225 1.82 34.62 -6.39
N ALA A 226 1.45 34.38 -5.13
CA ALA A 226 1.56 35.38 -4.06
C ALA A 226 3.01 35.70 -3.66
N ASN A 227 3.99 34.87 -4.04
CA ASN A 227 5.40 35.01 -3.66
C ASN A 227 6.34 35.04 -4.88
N GLU A 228 5.81 35.32 -6.07
CA GLU A 228 6.56 35.25 -7.34
C GLU A 228 7.80 36.17 -7.31
N ASP A 229 7.65 37.39 -6.81
CA ASP A 229 8.73 38.38 -6.67
C ASP A 229 9.85 37.93 -5.72
N LEU A 230 9.48 37.21 -4.64
CA LEU A 230 10.45 36.70 -3.67
C LEU A 230 11.24 35.53 -4.25
N LEU A 231 10.60 34.71 -5.08
CA LEU A 231 11.20 33.52 -5.70
C LEU A 231 12.10 33.87 -6.89
N ALA A 232 11.81 34.96 -7.60
CA ALA A 232 12.67 35.48 -8.67
C ALA A 232 14.10 35.78 -8.16
N ASN A 233 14.23 36.25 -6.92
CA ASN A 233 15.52 36.56 -6.27
C ASN A 233 16.35 35.33 -5.84
N PHE A 234 15.79 34.11 -5.92
CA PHE A 234 16.48 32.87 -5.56
C PHE A 234 17.01 32.08 -6.76
N ILE A 235 16.81 32.59 -7.99
CA ILE A 235 17.22 31.94 -9.24
C ILE A 235 18.58 32.44 -9.75
N GLU A 236 19.19 33.45 -9.12
CA GLU A 236 20.62 33.78 -9.30
C GLU A 236 21.55 32.87 -8.47
#